data_AF-A0AAC8VV32-F1
#
_entry.id   AF-A0AAC8VV32-F1
#
_cell.length_a   1.000
_cell.length_b   1.000
_cell.length_c   1.000
_cell.angle_alpha   90.00
_cell.angle_beta   90.00
_cell.angle_gamma   90.00
#
_symmetry.space_group_name_H-M   'P 1'
#
loop_
_entity.id
_entity.type
_entity.pdbx_description
1 polymer ?
#
loop_
_entity_poly.entity_id
_entity_poly.type
_entity_poly.pdbx_seq_one_letter_code
_entity_poly.pdbx_strand_id
1 'polypeptide(L)'
;MASLSPAYRSGDIIISDGTISHCALVIGEKVVYLRNKVRTDWATLHATGFGSDQPRNGIKKGELTNMGRGRLFRSRVMTDQQAEAVQATALRLQMASSSYGTSRAVFAWAGSTSFGEGAFGRLQKYKERLSHTEHQGVVKNVFCSEFVILCYQLSFLDDAQKTKQTNPLFITLDAKHSYPKHLREYLRKNPTHWEEGDFPP
;
A
#
# COMPACT_ATOMS: atom_id res chain seq x y z
N MET A 1 -6.21 22.73 -2.08
CA MET A 1 -4.78 22.50 -1.84
C MET A 1 -4.13 22.40 -3.21
N ALA A 2 -2.84 22.10 -3.33
CA ALA A 2 -2.19 22.01 -4.65
C ALA A 2 -2.32 20.58 -5.21
N SER A 3 -2.53 20.47 -6.53
CA SER A 3 -2.28 19.22 -7.26
C SER A 3 -0.78 18.90 -7.19
N LEU A 4 -0.44 17.63 -6.98
CA LEU A 4 0.95 17.18 -7.05
C LEU A 4 1.39 17.07 -8.52
N SER A 5 2.67 17.38 -8.79
CA SER A 5 3.27 17.30 -10.12
C SER A 5 4.53 16.41 -10.07
N PRO A 6 4.70 15.42 -10.97
CA PRO A 6 3.69 14.94 -11.93
C PRO A 6 2.43 14.45 -11.21
N ALA A 7 1.29 14.38 -11.92
CA ALA A 7 0.00 14.01 -11.32
C ALA A 7 0.07 12.69 -10.52
N TYR A 8 0.84 11.73 -11.01
CA TYR A 8 1.01 10.41 -10.39
C TYR A 8 2.46 9.93 -10.46
N ARG A 9 2.83 9.11 -9.48
CA ARG A 9 4.10 8.38 -9.39
C ARG A 9 3.87 7.02 -8.73
N SER A 10 4.67 6.02 -9.09
CA SER A 10 4.64 4.73 -8.43
C SER A 10 4.91 4.89 -6.94
N GLY A 11 4.13 4.16 -6.12
CA GLY A 11 4.21 4.26 -4.67
C GLY A 11 3.34 5.37 -4.08
N ASP A 12 2.78 6.31 -4.86
CA ASP A 12 1.82 7.27 -4.29
C ASP A 12 0.67 6.54 -3.57
N ILE A 13 0.26 7.05 -2.42
CA ILE A 13 -0.81 6.49 -1.61
C ILE A 13 -2.07 7.31 -1.81
N ILE A 14 -3.14 6.70 -2.29
CA ILE A 14 -4.46 7.33 -2.36
C ILE A 14 -5.27 6.90 -1.15
N ILE A 15 -5.88 7.85 -0.45
CA ILE A 15 -6.84 7.59 0.62
C ILE A 15 -8.14 8.31 0.27
N SER A 16 -9.14 7.54 -0.16
CA SER A 16 -10.44 8.08 -0.58
C SER A 16 -11.29 8.51 0.61
N ASP A 17 -12.04 9.59 0.40
CA ASP A 17 -13.05 10.10 1.29
C ASP A 17 -14.40 9.45 0.92
N GLY A 18 -14.97 8.71 1.87
CA GLY A 18 -16.26 8.03 1.72
C GLY A 18 -16.77 7.58 3.08
N THR A 19 -18.02 7.10 3.12
CA THR A 19 -18.65 6.56 4.35
C THR A 19 -17.80 5.49 5.01
N ILE A 20 -17.10 4.69 4.18
CA ILE A 20 -16.01 3.82 4.60
C ILE A 20 -14.77 4.29 3.83
N SER A 21 -13.80 4.87 4.52
CA SER A 21 -12.54 5.27 3.90
C SER A 21 -11.84 4.06 3.28
N HIS A 22 -11.28 4.22 2.09
CA HIS A 22 -10.52 3.20 1.38
C HIS A 22 -9.15 3.72 1.01
N CYS A 23 -8.19 2.85 0.75
CA CYS A 23 -6.88 3.29 0.27
C CYS A 23 -6.27 2.33 -0.73
N ALA A 24 -5.36 2.88 -1.53
CA ALA A 24 -4.71 2.19 -2.62
C ALA A 24 -3.30 2.70 -2.82
N LEU A 25 -2.49 1.88 -3.48
CA LEU A 25 -1.16 2.23 -3.95
C LEU A 25 -1.21 2.48 -5.46
N VAL A 26 -0.60 3.57 -5.92
CA VAL A 26 -0.44 3.85 -7.35
C VAL A 26 0.72 3.03 -7.92
N ILE A 27 0.47 2.42 -9.08
CA ILE A 27 1.48 1.72 -9.88
C ILE A 27 1.50 2.30 -11.29
N GLY A 28 2.68 2.29 -11.93
CA GLY A 28 2.89 2.73 -13.30
C GLY A 28 3.37 1.57 -14.17
N GLU A 29 2.70 1.33 -15.28
CA GLU A 29 3.11 0.33 -16.28
C GLU A 29 3.58 1.03 -17.55
N LYS A 30 4.79 0.66 -18.02
CA LYS A 30 5.31 1.18 -19.29
C LYS A 30 4.61 0.48 -20.44
N VAL A 31 3.84 1.23 -21.20
CA VAL A 31 3.13 0.75 -22.39
C VAL A 31 3.80 1.30 -23.64
N VAL A 32 4.22 0.40 -24.53
CA VAL A 32 4.76 0.75 -25.84
C VAL A 32 3.60 0.91 -26.81
N TYR A 33 3.52 2.05 -27.48
CA TYR A 33 2.59 2.28 -28.58
C TYR A 33 3.32 2.78 -29.83
N LEU A 34 2.57 2.86 -30.94
CA LEU A 34 3.01 3.18 -32.30
C LEU A 34 4.36 3.93 -32.39
N ARG A 35 5.30 3.33 -33.14
CA ARG A 35 6.66 3.86 -33.39
C ARG A 35 7.55 3.96 -32.14
N ASN A 36 7.57 2.92 -31.30
CA ASN A 36 8.45 2.80 -30.12
C ASN A 36 8.29 3.94 -29.09
N LYS A 37 7.14 4.60 -29.05
CA LYS A 37 6.86 5.59 -28.01
C LYS A 37 6.39 4.87 -26.75
N VAL A 38 6.99 5.20 -25.61
CA VAL A 38 6.63 4.65 -24.31
C VAL A 38 5.82 5.69 -23.54
N ARG A 39 4.65 5.30 -23.04
CA ARG A 39 3.92 6.06 -22.01
C ARG A 39 3.81 5.23 -20.74
N THR A 40 3.56 5.89 -19.62
CA THR A 40 3.21 5.21 -18.37
C THR A 40 1.70 5.24 -18.22
N ASP A 41 1.07 4.07 -18.18
CA ASP A 41 -0.33 3.92 -17.79
C ASP A 41 -0.39 3.74 -16.27
N TRP A 42 -1.15 4.61 -15.61
CA TRP A 42 -1.27 4.63 -14.17
C TRP A 42 -2.50 3.84 -13.72
N ALA A 43 -2.30 2.98 -12.71
CA ALA A 43 -3.35 2.20 -12.11
C ALA A 43 -3.20 2.19 -10.59
N THR A 44 -4.19 1.62 -9.92
CA THR A 44 -4.15 1.38 -8.48
C THR A 44 -4.09 -0.10 -8.17
N LEU A 45 -3.37 -0.47 -7.13
CA LEU A 45 -3.52 -1.74 -6.44
C LEU A 45 -4.17 -1.48 -5.09
N HIS A 46 -5.20 -2.25 -4.76
CA HIS A 46 -5.90 -2.13 -3.48
C HIS A 46 -6.50 -3.46 -3.04
N ALA A 47 -6.57 -3.69 -1.73
CA ALA A 47 -7.25 -4.86 -1.19
C ALA A 47 -8.75 -4.60 -1.07
N THR A 48 -9.58 -5.41 -1.74
CA THR A 48 -11.05 -5.28 -1.75
C THR A 48 -11.72 -6.64 -1.74
N GLY A 49 -12.91 -6.74 -1.13
CA GLY A 49 -13.69 -7.98 -1.12
C GLY A 49 -15.19 -7.80 -1.03
N PHE A 50 -15.71 -6.70 -1.57
CA PHE A 50 -17.12 -6.64 -1.94
C PHE A 50 -17.30 -7.18 -3.38
N GLY A 51 -18.14 -8.21 -3.53
CA GLY A 51 -18.78 -8.55 -4.81
C GLY A 51 -17.97 -9.33 -5.85
N SER A 52 -17.31 -10.44 -5.51
CA SER A 52 -17.00 -11.42 -6.56
C SER A 52 -17.11 -12.85 -6.06
N ASP A 53 -17.97 -13.63 -6.73
CA ASP A 53 -18.16 -15.08 -6.59
C ASP A 53 -16.92 -15.91 -7.02
N GLN A 54 -15.77 -15.26 -7.16
CA GLN A 54 -14.49 -15.83 -7.59
C GLN A 54 -13.52 -15.84 -6.38
N PRO A 55 -13.16 -17.02 -5.86
CA PRO A 55 -12.51 -17.15 -4.55
C PRO A 55 -10.99 -16.91 -4.54
N ARG A 56 -10.44 -15.95 -5.33
CA ARG A 56 -8.97 -15.94 -5.56
C ARG A 56 -8.21 -14.61 -5.49
N ASN A 57 -8.82 -13.43 -5.65
CA ASN A 57 -8.04 -12.18 -5.76
C ASN A 57 -8.46 -11.13 -4.72
N GLY A 58 -7.86 -11.18 -3.53
CA GLY A 58 -8.10 -10.21 -2.45
C GLY A 58 -7.49 -8.82 -2.69
N ILE A 59 -6.47 -8.74 -3.55
CA ILE A 59 -5.87 -7.49 -4.03
C ILE A 59 -6.19 -7.37 -5.53
N LYS A 60 -6.83 -6.27 -5.91
CA LYS A 60 -7.25 -6.00 -7.28
C LYS A 60 -6.47 -4.84 -7.88
N LYS A 61 -6.30 -4.89 -9.20
CA LYS A 61 -5.88 -3.75 -9.99
C LYS A 61 -7.11 -2.99 -10.45
N GLY A 62 -7.10 -1.67 -10.31
CA GLY A 62 -8.22 -0.81 -10.69
C GLY A 62 -7.76 0.49 -11.33
N GLU A 63 -8.67 1.13 -12.07
CA GLU A 63 -8.46 2.48 -12.60
C GLU A 63 -8.42 3.51 -11.47
N LEU A 64 -7.62 4.57 -11.63
CA LEU A 64 -7.49 5.65 -10.64
C LEU A 64 -8.85 6.30 -10.33
N THR A 65 -9.65 6.54 -11.37
CA THR A 65 -10.98 7.17 -11.29
C THR A 65 -11.94 6.43 -10.35
N ASN A 66 -11.80 5.11 -10.23
CA ASN A 66 -12.66 4.26 -9.41
C ASN A 66 -12.41 4.41 -7.90
N MET A 67 -11.36 5.11 -7.48
CA MET A 67 -11.10 5.39 -6.06
C MET A 67 -12.01 6.47 -5.48
N GLY A 68 -12.67 7.29 -6.31
CA GLY A 68 -13.47 8.43 -5.87
C GLY A 68 -12.61 9.60 -5.36
N ARG A 69 -13.26 10.62 -4.77
CA ARG A 69 -12.55 11.79 -4.24
C ARG A 69 -11.76 11.42 -2.99
N GLY A 70 -10.66 12.11 -2.73
CA GLY A 70 -9.85 11.89 -1.54
C GLY A 70 -8.56 12.68 -1.53
N ARG A 71 -7.53 12.06 -0.98
CA ARG A 71 -6.18 12.62 -0.85
C ARG A 71 -5.15 11.72 -1.48
N LEU A 72 -4.19 12.31 -2.19
CA LEU A 72 -2.99 11.63 -2.66
C LEU A 72 -1.82 12.04 -1.76
N PHE A 73 -1.07 11.05 -1.29
CA PHE A 73 0.14 11.25 -0.49
C PHE A 73 1.34 10.74 -1.26
N ARG A 74 2.35 11.60 -1.42
CA ARG A 74 3.60 11.27 -2.08
C ARG A 74 4.75 11.41 -1.10
N SER A 75 5.75 10.54 -1.20
CA SER A 75 6.97 10.73 -0.42
C SER A 75 7.86 11.79 -1.07
N ARG A 76 8.33 12.74 -0.26
CA ARG A 76 9.30 13.78 -0.65
C ARG A 76 10.73 13.24 -0.83
N VAL A 77 11.04 12.12 -0.19
CA VAL A 77 12.41 11.58 -0.08
C VAL A 77 12.62 10.29 -0.87
N MET A 78 11.56 9.73 -1.45
CA MET A 78 11.62 8.48 -2.21
C MET A 78 12.25 8.68 -3.59
N THR A 79 13.31 7.90 -3.89
CA THR A 79 13.93 7.84 -5.21
C THR A 79 13.11 6.97 -6.18
N ASP A 80 13.38 7.06 -7.49
CA ASP A 80 12.67 6.24 -8.48
C ASP A 80 12.93 4.74 -8.28
N GLN A 81 14.15 4.36 -7.91
CA GLN A 81 14.48 2.97 -7.57
C GLN A 81 13.68 2.47 -6.36
N GLN A 82 13.50 3.31 -5.34
CA GLN A 82 12.69 2.97 -4.17
C GLN A 82 11.19 2.88 -4.53
N ALA A 83 10.70 3.75 -5.41
CA ALA A 83 9.34 3.68 -5.94
C ALA A 83 9.10 2.37 -6.73
N GLU A 84 10.06 1.97 -7.57
CA GLU A 84 10.03 0.69 -8.28
C GLU A 84 10.05 -0.50 -7.30
N ALA A 85 10.83 -0.44 -6.23
CA ALA A 85 10.84 -1.47 -5.18
C ALA A 85 9.49 -1.59 -4.46
N VAL A 86 8.85 -0.47 -4.11
CA VAL A 86 7.49 -0.45 -3.54
C VAL A 86 6.48 -1.06 -4.50
N GLN A 87 6.52 -0.69 -5.79
CA GLN A 87 5.65 -1.28 -6.81
C GLN A 87 5.90 -2.79 -6.99
N ALA A 88 7.17 -3.23 -7.04
CA ALA A 88 7.52 -4.64 -7.16
C ALA A 88 6.99 -5.47 -5.98
N THR A 89 7.11 -4.94 -4.76
CA THR A 89 6.53 -5.56 -3.56
C THR A 89 5.01 -5.64 -3.64
N ALA A 90 4.34 -4.57 -4.10
CA ALA A 90 2.89 -4.54 -4.25
C ALA A 90 2.39 -5.60 -5.25
N LEU A 91 3.08 -5.76 -6.39
CA LEU A 91 2.78 -6.78 -7.39
C LEU A 91 3.03 -8.19 -6.85
N ARG A 92 4.11 -8.41 -6.08
CA ARG A 92 4.37 -9.70 -5.42
C ARG A 92 3.27 -10.05 -4.42
N LEU A 93 2.84 -9.09 -3.60
CA LEU A 93 1.74 -9.28 -2.65
C LEU A 93 0.42 -9.58 -3.39
N GLN A 94 0.16 -8.90 -4.51
CA GLN A 94 -0.99 -9.18 -5.35
C GLN A 94 -1.00 -10.64 -5.85
N MET A 95 0.13 -11.12 -6.37
CA MET A 95 0.29 -12.51 -6.84
C MET A 95 0.19 -13.54 -5.71
N ALA A 96 0.60 -13.17 -4.50
CA ALA A 96 0.60 -14.04 -3.31
C ALA A 96 -0.76 -14.08 -2.56
N SER A 97 -1.71 -13.22 -2.91
CA SER A 97 -3.01 -13.12 -2.24
C SER A 97 -3.96 -14.21 -2.71
N SER A 98 -4.67 -14.86 -1.77
CA SER A 98 -5.71 -15.87 -2.11
C SER A 98 -7.14 -15.45 -1.74
N SER A 99 -7.35 -14.50 -0.81
CA SER A 99 -8.70 -14.09 -0.39
C SER A 99 -8.72 -12.78 0.40
N TYR A 100 -9.81 -12.02 0.29
CA TYR A 100 -10.10 -10.84 1.12
C TYR A 100 -10.77 -11.24 2.44
N GLY A 101 -10.54 -10.44 3.49
CA GLY A 101 -10.94 -10.74 4.86
C GLY A 101 -12.02 -9.82 5.38
N THR A 102 -13.27 -10.02 4.96
CA THR A 102 -14.42 -9.25 5.47
C THR A 102 -14.56 -9.34 7.00
N SER A 103 -14.29 -10.51 7.59
CA SER A 103 -14.38 -10.72 9.05
C SER A 103 -13.27 -10.04 9.85
N ARG A 104 -12.10 -9.71 9.26
CA ARG A 104 -10.99 -9.08 9.99
C ARG A 104 -11.06 -7.56 10.04
N ALA A 105 -11.71 -6.91 9.09
CA ALA A 105 -11.93 -5.46 9.14
C ALA A 105 -12.66 -5.01 10.41
N VAL A 106 -13.51 -5.88 10.97
CA VAL A 106 -14.28 -5.65 12.20
C VAL A 106 -13.45 -5.86 13.49
N PHE A 107 -12.40 -6.70 13.47
CA PHE A 107 -11.62 -7.07 14.68
C PHE A 107 -10.26 -6.36 14.82
N ALA A 108 -9.98 -5.31 14.05
CA ALA A 108 -8.73 -4.55 14.22
C ALA A 108 -8.67 -3.75 15.54
N TRP A 109 -9.75 -3.72 16.32
CA TRP A 109 -9.93 -2.91 17.53
C TRP A 109 -9.12 -3.36 18.77
N ALA A 110 -8.59 -4.59 18.80
CA ALA A 110 -7.91 -5.16 19.98
C ALA A 110 -6.38 -5.20 19.85
N GLY A 111 -5.73 -4.08 19.50
CA GLY A 111 -4.27 -4.00 19.44
C GLY A 111 -3.72 -2.58 19.26
N SER A 112 -2.42 -2.43 19.50
CA SER A 112 -1.71 -1.17 19.27
C SER A 112 -1.60 -0.88 17.77
N THR A 113 -1.77 0.38 17.39
CA THR A 113 -1.53 0.86 16.02
C THR A 113 -0.06 1.17 15.75
N SER A 114 0.82 1.11 16.76
CA SER A 114 2.24 1.41 16.64
C SER A 114 3.06 0.17 16.29
N PHE A 115 4.04 0.33 15.42
CA PHE A 115 4.98 -0.74 15.10
C PHE A 115 5.87 -1.08 16.31
N GLY A 116 5.93 -2.37 16.68
CA GLY A 116 6.75 -2.90 17.76
C GLY A 116 7.10 -4.36 17.52
N GLU A 117 7.65 -5.06 18.52
CA GLU A 117 8.16 -6.44 18.35
C GLU A 117 7.15 -7.40 17.74
N GLY A 118 5.88 -7.32 18.16
CA GLY A 118 4.81 -8.15 17.60
C GLY A 118 4.51 -7.84 16.13
N ALA A 119 4.61 -6.57 15.72
CA ALA A 119 4.43 -6.15 14.32
C ALA A 119 5.63 -6.60 13.47
N PHE A 120 6.85 -6.44 13.98
CA PHE A 120 8.08 -6.93 13.36
C PHE A 120 8.04 -8.44 13.15
N GLY A 121 7.65 -9.22 14.16
CA GLY A 121 7.52 -10.67 14.03
C GLY A 121 6.49 -11.12 12.98
N ARG A 122 5.41 -10.35 12.77
CA ARG A 122 4.46 -10.61 11.67
C ARG A 122 5.04 -10.22 10.31
N LEU A 123 5.76 -9.11 10.24
CA LEU A 123 6.40 -8.66 9.01
C LEU A 123 7.49 -9.62 8.54
N GLN A 124 8.30 -10.16 9.45
CA GLN A 124 9.29 -11.21 9.14
C GLN A 124 8.61 -12.46 8.59
N LYS A 125 7.50 -12.92 9.20
CA LYS A 125 6.71 -14.03 8.64
C LYS A 125 6.19 -13.75 7.23
N TYR A 126 5.77 -12.52 6.93
CA TYR A 126 5.39 -12.14 5.56
C TYR A 126 6.59 -12.20 4.61
N LYS A 127 7.75 -11.66 5.02
CA LYS A 127 9.01 -11.69 4.23
C LYS A 127 9.46 -13.13 3.94
N GLU A 128 9.47 -14.00 4.95
CA GLU A 128 9.80 -15.43 4.83
C GLU A 128 8.86 -16.13 3.85
N ARG A 129 7.54 -15.97 4.02
CA ARG A 129 6.54 -16.56 3.14
C ARG A 129 6.62 -16.06 1.69
N LEU A 130 6.97 -14.78 1.50
CA LEU A 130 7.22 -14.21 0.18
C LEU A 130 8.55 -14.65 -0.43
N SER A 131 9.38 -15.42 0.26
CA SER A 131 10.62 -15.99 -0.28
C SER A 131 10.43 -17.41 -0.85
N HIS A 132 9.38 -18.13 -0.45
CA HIS A 132 9.08 -19.48 -0.93
C HIS A 132 8.32 -19.50 -2.25
N THR A 133 8.83 -20.19 -3.28
CA THR A 133 8.27 -20.25 -4.65
C THR A 133 6.75 -20.53 -4.73
N GLU A 134 6.19 -21.22 -3.73
CA GLU A 134 4.75 -21.49 -3.57
C GLU A 134 4.05 -20.37 -2.77
N HIS A 135 3.93 -19.16 -3.34
CA HIS A 135 3.37 -18.00 -2.61
C HIS A 135 1.83 -17.99 -2.49
N GLN A 136 1.10 -18.99 -2.99
CA GLN A 136 -0.36 -18.93 -3.04
C GLN A 136 -0.98 -18.96 -1.62
N GLY A 137 -1.65 -17.86 -1.25
CA GLY A 137 -2.36 -17.75 0.02
C GLY A 137 -1.47 -17.37 1.22
N VAL A 138 -0.32 -16.77 0.95
CA VAL A 138 0.54 -16.16 1.97
C VAL A 138 -0.13 -14.95 2.62
N VAL A 139 -0.89 -14.19 1.82
CA VAL A 139 -1.59 -12.97 2.21
C VAL A 139 -3.09 -13.24 2.18
N LYS A 140 -3.58 -13.88 3.25
CA LYS A 140 -5.02 -14.11 3.46
C LYS A 140 -5.58 -12.96 4.27
N ASN A 141 -6.73 -12.45 3.83
CA ASN A 141 -7.59 -11.59 4.63
C ASN A 141 -7.00 -10.19 4.93
N VAL A 142 -6.23 -9.64 4.01
CA VAL A 142 -5.69 -8.27 4.11
C VAL A 142 -6.74 -7.25 3.70
N PHE A 143 -6.82 -6.16 4.46
CA PHE A 143 -7.65 -4.99 4.15
C PHE A 143 -6.80 -3.86 3.58
N CYS A 144 -7.46 -2.83 3.03
CA CYS A 144 -6.82 -1.85 2.15
C CYS A 144 -5.59 -1.14 2.74
N SER A 145 -5.65 -0.68 3.99
CA SER A 145 -4.53 0.00 4.64
C SER A 145 -3.45 -0.96 5.11
N GLU A 146 -3.80 -2.18 5.55
CA GLU A 146 -2.81 -3.22 5.83
C GLU A 146 -1.98 -3.51 4.57
N PHE A 147 -2.61 -3.63 3.40
CA PHE A 147 -1.92 -3.84 2.14
C PHE A 147 -0.92 -2.71 1.84
N VAL A 148 -1.36 -1.45 1.89
CA VAL A 148 -0.49 -0.30 1.60
C VAL A 148 0.68 -0.22 2.59
N ILE A 149 0.41 -0.39 3.88
CA ILE A 149 1.44 -0.36 4.93
C ILE A 149 2.45 -1.50 4.72
N LEU A 150 1.99 -2.72 4.42
CA LEU A 150 2.87 -3.86 4.16
C LEU A 150 3.76 -3.64 2.92
N CYS A 151 3.26 -3.00 1.86
CA CYS A 151 4.07 -2.69 0.69
C CYS A 151 5.29 -1.85 1.08
N TYR A 152 5.09 -0.79 1.86
CA TYR A 152 6.17 0.06 2.34
C TYR A 152 7.08 -0.66 3.33
N GLN A 153 6.50 -1.36 4.31
CA GLN A 153 7.27 -2.05 5.34
C GLN A 153 8.15 -3.15 4.76
N LEU A 154 7.65 -3.96 3.83
CA LEU A 154 8.42 -5.04 3.21
C LEU A 154 9.51 -4.51 2.27
N SER A 155 9.26 -3.39 1.58
CA SER A 155 10.26 -2.75 0.71
C SER A 155 11.42 -2.12 1.48
N PHE A 156 11.19 -1.71 2.73
CA PHE A 156 12.17 -0.97 3.52
C PHE A 156 12.52 -1.66 4.84
N LEU A 157 12.26 -2.96 4.97
CA LEU A 157 12.61 -3.72 6.16
C LEU A 157 14.12 -3.94 6.23
N ASP A 158 14.77 -3.30 7.20
CA ASP A 158 16.11 -3.66 7.65
C ASP A 158 16.07 -4.33 9.04
N ASP A 159 17.17 -4.98 9.44
CA ASP A 159 17.27 -5.67 10.73
C ASP A 159 17.39 -4.71 11.93
N ALA A 160 17.89 -3.49 11.73
CA ALA A 160 17.90 -2.41 12.71
C ALA A 160 16.49 -1.80 12.98
N GLN A 161 15.53 -2.06 12.08
CA GLN A 161 14.14 -1.58 12.16
C GLN A 161 13.31 -2.29 13.24
N LYS A 162 13.88 -3.30 13.94
CA LYS A 162 13.22 -4.00 15.07
C LYS A 162 12.76 -3.04 16.17
N THR A 163 13.52 -1.96 16.41
CA THR A 163 13.24 -0.97 17.47
C THR A 163 13.58 0.48 17.12
N LYS A 164 14.23 0.75 15.97
CA LYS A 164 14.64 2.11 15.57
C LYS A 164 13.99 2.49 14.25
N GLN A 165 13.52 3.72 14.14
CA GLN A 165 13.03 4.31 12.90
C GLN A 165 14.23 4.74 12.05
N THR A 166 14.89 3.80 11.37
CA THR A 166 16.11 4.09 10.60
C THR A 166 15.79 4.60 9.19
N ASN A 167 14.72 4.12 8.57
CA ASN A 167 14.30 4.57 7.23
C ASN A 167 13.05 5.48 7.27
N PRO A 168 13.10 6.72 6.71
CA PRO A 168 11.95 7.64 6.68
C PRO A 168 10.77 7.16 5.80
N LEU A 169 10.99 6.21 4.91
CA LEU A 169 9.96 5.56 4.09
C LEU A 169 9.30 4.38 4.81
N PHE A 170 9.86 3.91 5.92
CA PHE A 170 9.26 2.82 6.69
C PHE A 170 8.09 3.35 7.51
N ILE A 171 6.87 2.93 7.16
CA ILE A 171 5.65 3.32 7.87
C ILE A 171 5.62 2.58 9.22
N THR A 172 5.78 3.32 10.33
CA THR A 172 5.86 2.77 11.70
C THR A 172 4.48 2.51 12.33
N LEU A 173 3.52 2.09 11.49
CA LEU A 173 2.22 1.63 11.94
C LEU A 173 2.17 0.10 11.99
N ASP A 174 1.45 -0.44 12.95
CA ASP A 174 1.07 -1.84 12.94
C ASP A 174 0.00 -2.07 11.85
N ALA A 175 0.41 -2.64 10.72
CA ALA A 175 -0.45 -2.84 9.56
C ALA A 175 -1.76 -3.57 9.91
N LYS A 176 -1.70 -4.56 10.81
CA LYS A 176 -2.85 -5.38 11.22
C LYS A 176 -3.93 -4.58 11.96
N HIS A 177 -3.54 -3.51 12.65
CA HIS A 177 -4.41 -2.71 13.51
C HIS A 177 -4.66 -1.30 12.97
N SER A 178 -4.18 -1.00 11.75
CA SER A 178 -4.19 0.35 11.20
C SER A 178 -5.20 0.52 10.08
N TYR A 179 -6.25 1.31 10.32
CA TYR A 179 -7.26 1.71 9.34
C TYR A 179 -6.76 2.84 8.43
N PRO A 180 -7.45 3.14 7.30
CA PRO A 180 -7.07 4.24 6.41
C PRO A 180 -6.97 5.60 7.12
N LYS A 181 -7.80 5.85 8.15
CA LYS A 181 -7.69 7.05 8.99
C LYS A 181 -6.36 7.14 9.75
N HIS A 182 -5.86 6.01 10.28
CA HIS A 182 -4.58 5.97 11.01
C HIS A 182 -3.42 6.21 10.04
N LEU A 183 -3.48 5.61 8.85
CA LEU A 183 -2.51 5.86 7.79
C LEU A 183 -2.51 7.33 7.38
N ARG A 184 -3.68 7.94 7.15
CA ARG A 184 -3.81 9.36 6.84
C ARG A 184 -3.20 10.26 7.91
N GLU A 185 -3.53 10.01 9.18
CA GLU A 185 -2.97 10.75 10.31
C GLU A 185 -1.46 10.60 10.41
N TYR A 186 -0.94 9.40 10.19
CA TYR A 186 0.50 9.14 10.18
C TYR A 186 1.20 9.96 9.10
N LEU A 187 0.71 9.92 7.86
CA LEU A 187 1.33 10.64 6.74
C LEU A 187 1.33 12.16 6.99
N ARG A 188 0.22 12.70 7.51
CA ARG A 188 0.10 14.12 7.89
C ARG A 188 1.01 14.54 9.04
N LYS A 189 1.25 13.65 10.01
CA LYS A 189 2.17 13.90 11.14
C LYS A 189 3.65 13.87 10.72
N ASN A 190 3.96 13.41 9.51
CA ASN A 190 5.33 13.31 8.99
C ASN A 190 5.53 14.20 7.72
N PRO A 191 5.25 15.51 7.78
CA PRO A 191 5.21 16.38 6.59
C PRO A 191 6.59 16.65 5.96
N THR A 192 7.67 16.37 6.69
CA THR A 192 9.05 16.42 6.16
C THR A 192 9.32 15.28 5.18
N HIS A 193 8.60 14.15 5.31
CA HIS A 193 8.78 12.97 4.47
C HIS A 193 7.65 12.77 3.47
N TRP A 194 6.47 13.34 3.75
CA TRP A 194 5.25 13.14 2.97
C TRP A 194 4.62 14.48 2.58
N GLU A 195 4.12 14.53 1.35
CA GLU A 195 3.32 15.63 0.84
C GLU A 195 1.92 15.17 0.51
N GLU A 196 0.94 16.05 0.75
CA GLU A 196 -0.48 15.79 0.53
C GLU A 196 -0.99 16.67 -0.62
N GLY A 197 -1.70 16.04 -1.55
CA GLY A 197 -2.41 16.68 -2.65
C GLY A 197 -3.88 16.29 -2.70
N ASP A 198 -4.66 17.07 -3.45
CA ASP A 198 -6.04 16.74 -3.81
C ASP A 198 -6.06 15.47 -4.71
N PHE A 199 -7.08 14.62 -4.56
CA PHE A 199 -7.33 13.48 -5.44
C PHE A 199 -8.81 13.41 -5.88
N PRO A 200 -9.10 13.23 -7.19
CA PRO A 200 -8.16 13.32 -8.30
C PRO A 200 -7.46 14.70 -8.34
N PRO A 201 -6.20 14.76 -8.81
CA PRO A 201 -5.39 15.98 -8.86
C PRO A 201 -5.97 17.04 -9.81
#